data_AF-C7M0F4-F1
#
_entry.id   AF-C7M0F4-F1
#
_cell.length_a   1.000
_cell.length_b   1.000
_cell.length_c   1.000
_cell.angle_alpha   90.00
_cell.angle_beta   90.00
_cell.angle_gamma   90.00
#
_symmetry.space_group_name_H-M   'P 1'
#
loop_
_entity.id
_entity.type
_entity.pdbx_description
1 polymer ?
#
loop_
_entity_poly.entity_id
_entity_poly.type
_entity_poly.pdbx_seq_one_letter_code
_entity_poly.pdbx_strand_id
1 'polypeptide(L)'
;MAQPDPTIVPERDVAPAFWAEEVDRAPLARPAALRGRRLDTGPARGRPGPDQGWGYHLLTLVEGELDLVAGEQHQDITAGVAAIAAALAALEGRAPVLADVTRVIDAYHLRGGASSDDLRKRGRFRGVAHDALRRRLLVDATLAELSAVPTAR
;
A
#
# COMPACT_ATOMS: atom_id res chain seq x y z
N MET A 1 31.44 -18.76 -12.27
CA MET A 1 30.16 -18.90 -12.99
C MET A 1 30.10 -17.78 -14.02
N ALA A 2 29.96 -18.11 -15.30
CA ALA A 2 29.82 -17.10 -16.35
C ALA A 2 28.43 -16.46 -16.28
N GLN A 3 28.36 -15.14 -16.47
CA GLN A 3 27.08 -14.43 -16.57
C GLN A 3 26.32 -14.98 -17.80
N PRO A 4 25.02 -15.29 -17.68
CA PRO A 4 24.22 -15.70 -18.83
C PRO A 4 24.15 -14.55 -19.84
N ASP A 5 24.24 -14.88 -21.12
CA ASP A 5 24.07 -13.90 -22.19
C ASP A 5 22.68 -13.25 -22.10
N PRO A 6 22.58 -11.92 -22.23
CA PRO A 6 21.30 -11.24 -22.19
C PRO A 6 20.44 -11.65 -23.40
N THR A 7 19.22 -12.12 -23.14
CA THR A 7 18.22 -12.29 -24.19
C THR A 7 17.79 -10.92 -24.68
N ILE A 8 18.18 -10.56 -25.91
CA ILE A 8 17.69 -9.35 -26.58
C ILE A 8 16.20 -9.59 -26.88
N VAL A 9 15.33 -8.93 -26.13
CA VAL A 9 13.90 -8.91 -26.45
C VAL A 9 13.75 -8.01 -27.67
N PRO A 10 13.17 -8.49 -28.79
CA PRO A 10 12.96 -7.65 -29.96
C PRO A 10 12.10 -6.45 -29.55
N GLU A 11 12.47 -5.28 -30.05
CA GLU A 11 11.69 -4.05 -29.88
C GLU A 11 10.27 -4.34 -30.36
N ARG A 12 9.28 -4.27 -29.45
CA ARG A 12 7.88 -4.47 -29.84
C ARG A 12 7.45 -3.21 -30.58
N ASP A 13 7.08 -3.34 -31.85
CA ASP A 13 6.51 -2.24 -32.67
C ASP A 13 5.27 -1.58 -32.03
N VAL A 14 4.62 -2.29 -31.10
CA VAL A 14 3.43 -1.81 -30.39
C VAL A 14 3.72 -1.87 -28.91
N ALA A 15 3.84 -0.70 -28.29
CA ALA A 15 3.81 -0.58 -26.84
C ALA A 15 2.54 -1.30 -26.34
N PRO A 16 2.64 -2.15 -25.29
CA PRO A 16 1.46 -2.74 -24.66
C PRO A 16 0.36 -1.68 -24.49
N ALA A 17 -0.90 -2.01 -24.78
CA ALA A 17 -1.99 -1.01 -24.85
C ALA A 17 -2.09 -0.10 -23.61
N PHE A 18 -1.63 -0.56 -22.44
CA PHE A 18 -1.58 0.23 -21.22
C PHE A 18 -0.53 1.36 -21.21
N TRP A 19 0.51 1.30 -22.06
CA TRP A 19 1.51 2.35 -22.25
C TRP A 19 1.13 3.35 -23.35
N ALA A 20 0.17 3.00 -24.19
CA ALA A 20 -0.21 3.79 -25.37
C ALA A 20 -1.27 4.87 -25.08
N GLU A 21 -1.83 4.91 -23.86
CA GLU A 21 -2.81 5.93 -23.49
C GLU A 21 -2.13 7.30 -23.35
N GLU A 22 -2.56 8.26 -24.18
CA GLU A 22 -2.07 9.63 -24.16
C GLU A 22 -2.46 10.28 -22.83
N VAL A 23 -1.48 10.83 -22.12
CA VAL A 23 -1.71 11.55 -20.86
C VAL A 23 -2.00 13.00 -21.22
N ASP A 24 -3.15 13.51 -20.79
CA ASP A 24 -3.43 14.94 -20.93
C ASP A 24 -2.48 15.73 -20.03
N ARG A 25 -1.56 16.47 -20.65
CA ARG A 25 -0.55 17.31 -20.00
C ARG A 25 -0.95 18.77 -19.92
N ALA A 26 -2.22 19.11 -20.16
CA ALA A 26 -2.74 20.45 -19.91
C ALA A 26 -2.34 20.92 -18.49
N PRO A 27 -2.11 22.23 -18.27
CA PRO A 27 -1.65 22.74 -16.99
C PRO A 27 -2.58 22.28 -15.87
N LEU A 28 -2.07 21.34 -15.06
CA LEU A 28 -2.81 20.76 -13.95
C LEU A 28 -2.76 21.70 -12.76
N ALA A 29 -3.87 21.82 -12.03
CA ALA A 29 -3.90 22.56 -10.77
C ALA A 29 -2.93 22.00 -9.70
N ARG A 30 -2.57 20.71 -9.80
CA ARG A 30 -1.54 20.03 -9.00
C ARG A 30 -0.95 18.84 -9.77
N PRO A 31 0.32 18.45 -9.54
CA PRO A 31 0.95 17.32 -10.23
C PRO A 31 0.15 16.00 -10.13
N ALA A 32 -0.57 15.82 -9.03
CA ALA A 32 -1.43 14.66 -8.77
C ALA A 32 -2.76 14.64 -9.55
N ALA A 33 -3.09 15.68 -10.32
CA ALA A 33 -4.37 15.79 -11.03
C ALA A 33 -4.34 15.25 -12.47
N LEU A 34 -3.30 14.48 -12.84
CA LEU A 34 -3.17 13.86 -14.15
C LEU A 34 -4.42 13.03 -14.49
N ARG A 35 -4.94 13.23 -15.71
CA ARG A 35 -6.06 12.46 -16.28
C ARG A 35 -5.52 11.58 -17.42
N GLY A 36 -6.03 10.35 -17.52
CA GLY A 36 -5.49 9.31 -18.41
C GLY A 36 -4.45 8.42 -17.72
N ARG A 37 -4.28 7.18 -18.20
CA ARG A 37 -3.70 6.00 -17.53
C ARG A 37 -4.64 5.38 -16.51
N ARG A 38 -5.73 4.78 -17.00
CA ARG A 38 -6.50 3.85 -16.17
C ARG A 38 -5.69 2.58 -15.97
N LEU A 39 -5.11 2.43 -14.78
CA LEU A 39 -4.49 1.17 -14.37
C LEU A 39 -5.57 0.10 -14.19
N ASP A 40 -5.19 -1.17 -14.35
CA ASP A 40 -6.09 -2.30 -14.09
C ASP A 40 -6.56 -2.25 -12.63
N THR A 41 -7.78 -1.76 -12.42
CA THR A 41 -8.44 -1.67 -11.12
C THR A 41 -9.07 -3.02 -10.82
N GLY A 42 -8.23 -4.00 -10.46
CA GLY A 42 -8.68 -5.33 -10.06
C GLY A 42 -8.20 -5.71 -8.66
N PRO A 43 -8.84 -6.69 -8.02
CA PRO A 43 -8.34 -7.27 -6.77
C PRO A 43 -6.88 -7.70 -6.91
N ALA A 44 -6.08 -7.37 -5.90
CA ALA A 44 -4.65 -7.64 -5.80
C ALA A 44 -3.79 -7.10 -6.97
N ARG A 45 -4.26 -6.10 -7.71
CA ARG A 45 -3.47 -5.38 -8.71
C ARG A 45 -2.58 -4.29 -8.11
N GLY A 46 -2.87 -3.87 -6.88
CA GLY A 46 -2.15 -2.82 -6.19
C GLY A 46 -2.58 -1.42 -6.65
N ARG A 47 -2.09 -0.39 -5.95
CA ARG A 47 -2.35 1.02 -6.27
C ARG A 47 -1.01 1.69 -6.51
N PRO A 48 -0.73 2.16 -7.74
CA PRO A 48 0.49 2.91 -7.97
C PRO A 48 0.35 4.28 -7.29
N GLY A 49 1.39 4.62 -6.54
CA GLY A 49 1.52 5.85 -5.81
C GLY A 49 2.99 6.03 -5.44
N PRO A 50 3.39 7.25 -5.06
CA PRO A 50 4.76 7.53 -4.66
C PRO A 50 5.24 6.63 -3.51
N ASP A 51 6.54 6.32 -3.60
CA ASP A 51 7.34 5.26 -2.97
C ASP A 51 6.84 4.62 -1.65
N GLN A 52 6.66 3.28 -1.66
CA GLN A 52 6.41 2.50 -0.43
C GLN A 52 7.58 2.61 0.57
N GLY A 53 8.80 2.86 0.10
CA GLY A 53 9.99 3.04 0.95
C GLY A 53 9.81 4.15 1.99
N TRP A 54 9.11 5.22 1.64
CA TRP A 54 8.82 6.32 2.58
C TRP A 54 7.86 5.90 3.71
N GLY A 55 6.90 5.01 3.41
CA GLY A 55 5.98 4.47 4.41
C GLY A 55 6.70 3.69 5.52
N TYR A 56 7.77 2.95 5.17
CA TYR A 56 8.62 2.28 6.17
C TYR A 56 9.36 3.26 7.06
N HIS A 57 9.87 4.36 6.49
CA HIS A 57 10.53 5.40 7.29
C HIS A 57 9.58 6.06 8.29
N LEU A 58 8.33 6.36 7.88
CA LEU A 58 7.35 6.94 8.80
C LEU A 58 7.03 6.01 9.98
N LEU A 59 7.05 4.69 9.76
CA LEU A 59 6.84 3.72 10.82
C LEU A 59 7.95 3.71 11.87
N THR A 60 9.20 3.98 11.50
CA THR A 60 10.31 4.05 12.49
C THR A 60 10.11 5.18 13.50
N LEU A 61 9.25 6.16 13.20
CA LEU A 61 8.93 7.27 14.11
C LEU A 61 7.96 6.86 15.23
N VAL A 62 7.21 5.75 15.04
CA VAL A 62 6.13 5.33 15.95
C VAL A 62 6.24 3.85 16.35
N GLU A 63 7.26 3.13 15.90
CA GLU A 63 7.43 1.69 16.17
C GLU A 63 7.50 1.37 17.67
N GLY A 64 8.10 2.26 18.47
CA GLY A 64 8.18 2.12 19.92
C GLY A 64 6.84 2.26 20.66
N GLU A 65 5.78 2.65 19.96
CA GLU A 65 4.43 2.77 20.50
C GLU A 65 3.55 1.55 20.16
N LEU A 66 4.07 0.58 19.40
CA LEU A 66 3.29 -0.56 18.94
C LEU A 66 3.24 -1.68 20.00
N ASP A 67 2.02 -2.03 20.43
CA ASP A 67 1.74 -3.10 21.37
C ASP A 67 1.47 -4.41 20.62
N LEU A 68 2.55 -5.16 20.35
CA LEU A 68 2.50 -6.49 19.74
C LEU A 68 2.31 -7.57 20.80
N VAL A 69 1.51 -8.59 20.47
CA VAL A 69 1.30 -9.77 21.33
C VAL A 69 2.07 -10.99 20.83
N ALA A 70 2.14 -12.03 21.67
CA ALA A 70 2.84 -13.26 21.33
C ALA A 70 2.29 -13.88 20.02
N GLY A 71 3.20 -14.19 19.09
CA GLY A 71 2.87 -14.75 17.78
C GLY A 71 2.76 -13.72 16.65
N GLU A 72 2.67 -12.43 16.97
CA GLU A 72 2.79 -11.36 15.98
C GLU A 72 4.26 -11.13 15.62
N GLN A 73 4.52 -10.85 14.35
CA GLN A 73 5.87 -10.59 13.84
C GLN A 73 5.98 -9.12 13.47
N HIS A 74 6.97 -8.43 14.03
CA HIS A 74 7.18 -7.00 13.79
C HIS A 74 7.24 -6.68 12.29
N GLN A 75 8.05 -7.43 11.54
CA GLN A 75 8.21 -7.27 10.09
C GLN A 75 6.89 -7.38 9.31
N ASP A 76 5.98 -8.26 9.73
CA ASP A 76 4.69 -8.47 9.08
C ASP A 76 3.76 -7.28 9.31
N ILE A 77 3.71 -6.79 10.56
CA ILE A 77 2.96 -5.59 10.94
C ILE A 77 3.51 -4.38 10.17
N THR A 78 4.83 -4.15 10.22
CA THR A 78 5.47 -3.02 9.52
C THR A 78 5.18 -3.06 8.01
N ALA A 79 5.37 -4.21 7.36
CA ALA A 79 5.16 -4.34 5.91
C ALA A 79 3.69 -4.13 5.52
N GLY A 80 2.76 -4.63 6.32
CA GLY A 80 1.33 -4.44 6.07
C GLY A 80 0.91 -3.00 6.31
N VAL A 81 1.31 -2.38 7.42
CA VAL A 81 0.95 -0.99 7.75
C VAL A 81 1.51 -0.03 6.71
N ALA A 82 2.78 -0.18 6.32
CA ALA A 82 3.39 0.62 5.27
C ALA A 82 2.63 0.50 3.94
N ALA A 83 2.25 -0.73 3.55
CA ALA A 83 1.51 -0.96 2.32
C ALA A 83 0.10 -0.37 2.33
N ILE A 84 -0.63 -0.47 3.45
CA ILE A 84 -1.98 0.10 3.59
C ILE A 84 -1.89 1.64 3.60
N ALA A 85 -0.97 2.22 4.37
CA ALA A 85 -0.75 3.66 4.43
C ALA A 85 -0.38 4.24 3.05
N ALA A 86 0.50 3.56 2.31
CA ALA A 86 0.81 3.95 0.94
C ALA A 86 -0.38 3.85 0.00
N ALA A 87 -1.21 2.83 0.15
CA ALA A 87 -2.42 2.68 -0.65
C ALA A 87 -3.47 3.76 -0.33
N LEU A 88 -3.60 4.18 0.94
CA LEU A 88 -4.42 5.32 1.36
C LEU A 88 -3.93 6.63 0.73
N ALA A 89 -2.63 6.90 0.82
CA ALA A 89 -2.04 8.10 0.23
C ALA A 89 -2.17 8.13 -1.31
N ALA A 90 -2.07 6.97 -1.95
CA ALA A 90 -2.26 6.82 -3.39
C ALA A 90 -3.70 7.17 -3.84
N LEU A 91 -4.72 6.93 -3.01
CA LEU A 91 -6.09 7.38 -3.30
C LEU A 91 -6.19 8.91 -3.42
N GLU A 92 -5.34 9.62 -2.68
CA GLU A 92 -5.25 11.08 -2.68
C GLU A 92 -4.20 11.61 -3.67
N GLY A 93 -3.52 10.72 -4.40
CA GLY A 93 -2.48 11.07 -5.37
C GLY A 93 -1.22 11.68 -4.75
N ARG A 94 -0.90 11.37 -3.49
CA ARG A 94 0.26 11.92 -2.75
C ARG A 94 1.12 10.83 -2.12
N ALA A 95 2.26 11.23 -1.57
CA ALA A 95 3.11 10.37 -0.75
C ALA A 95 2.45 10.07 0.61
N PRO A 96 2.80 8.92 1.24
CA PRO A 96 2.40 8.62 2.61
C PRO A 96 2.81 9.75 3.57
N VAL A 97 1.94 10.05 4.53
CA VAL A 97 2.25 10.93 5.68
C VAL A 97 1.94 10.20 6.98
N LEU A 98 2.42 10.73 8.12
CA LEU A 98 2.25 10.09 9.43
C LEU A 98 0.77 9.84 9.77
N ALA A 99 -0.14 10.70 9.32
CA ALA A 99 -1.58 10.51 9.51
C ALA A 99 -2.12 9.24 8.81
N ASP A 100 -1.57 8.83 7.67
CA ASP A 100 -1.96 7.57 7.02
C ASP A 100 -1.53 6.37 7.86
N VAL A 101 -0.32 6.41 8.41
CA VAL A 101 0.22 5.36 9.29
C VAL A 101 -0.60 5.26 10.57
N THR A 102 -0.84 6.39 11.23
CA THR A 102 -1.66 6.45 12.45
C THR A 102 -3.07 5.91 12.20
N ARG A 103 -3.71 6.27 11.08
CA ARG A 103 -5.03 5.74 10.73
C ARG A 103 -5.07 4.21 10.67
N VAL A 104 -4.01 3.57 10.14
CA VAL A 104 -3.92 2.11 10.07
C VAL A 104 -3.64 1.51 11.45
N ILE A 105 -2.75 2.13 12.22
CA ILE A 105 -2.46 1.75 13.62
C ILE A 105 -3.75 1.72 14.43
N ASP A 106 -4.55 2.78 14.35
CA ASP A 106 -5.81 2.90 15.08
C ASP A 106 -6.85 1.89 14.58
N ALA A 107 -6.94 1.66 13.27
CA ALA A 107 -7.89 0.71 12.67
C ALA A 107 -7.63 -0.78 13.04
N TYR A 108 -6.42 -1.07 13.54
CA TYR A 108 -6.02 -2.38 14.06
C TYR A 108 -5.71 -2.35 15.57
N HIS A 109 -6.01 -1.23 16.25
CA HIS A 109 -5.78 -1.00 17.68
C HIS A 109 -4.33 -1.22 18.14
N LEU A 110 -3.34 -1.00 17.28
CA LEU A 110 -1.94 -1.36 17.52
C LEU A 110 -1.25 -0.57 18.66
N ARG A 111 -1.93 0.39 19.30
CA ARG A 111 -1.47 1.15 20.49
C ARG A 111 -2.31 0.83 21.74
N GLY A 112 -2.36 -0.45 22.10
CA GLY A 112 -3.04 -0.92 23.30
C GLY A 112 -4.57 -0.93 23.18
N GLY A 113 -5.23 -1.48 24.21
CA GLY A 113 -6.70 -1.56 24.27
C GLY A 113 -7.35 -2.51 23.26
N ALA A 114 -6.58 -3.39 22.61
CA ALA A 114 -7.09 -4.33 21.63
C ALA A 114 -8.04 -5.36 22.24
N SER A 115 -9.24 -5.49 21.67
CA SER A 115 -10.16 -6.56 22.01
C SER A 115 -9.72 -7.90 21.42
N SER A 116 -10.37 -9.00 21.83
CA SER A 116 -10.13 -10.31 21.21
C SER A 116 -10.42 -10.32 19.71
N ASP A 117 -11.40 -9.52 19.26
CA ASP A 117 -11.77 -9.41 17.85
C ASP A 117 -10.69 -8.66 17.07
N ASP A 118 -10.10 -7.62 17.66
CA ASP A 118 -8.97 -6.89 17.07
C ASP A 118 -7.76 -7.79 16.89
N LEU A 119 -7.42 -8.61 17.90
CA LEU A 119 -6.31 -9.55 17.80
C LEU A 119 -6.57 -10.61 16.71
N ARG A 120 -7.80 -11.10 16.56
CA ARG A 120 -8.15 -11.98 15.43
C ARG A 120 -8.01 -11.27 14.09
N LYS A 121 -8.43 -10.00 14.00
CA LYS A 121 -8.29 -9.17 12.81
C LYS A 121 -6.81 -8.97 12.42
N ARG A 122 -5.93 -8.76 13.40
CA ARG A 122 -4.47 -8.66 13.17
C ARG A 122 -3.83 -9.94 12.63
N GLY A 123 -4.47 -11.09 12.80
CA GLY A 123 -4.03 -12.34 12.16
C GLY A 123 -3.87 -12.22 10.62
N ARG A 124 -4.53 -11.24 9.99
CA ARG A 124 -4.37 -10.93 8.56
C ARG A 124 -2.97 -10.43 8.17
N PHE A 125 -2.17 -9.95 9.12
CA PHE A 125 -0.78 -9.53 8.85
C PHE A 125 0.18 -10.71 8.69
N ARG A 126 -0.17 -11.92 9.14
CA ARG A 126 0.74 -13.06 9.16
C ARG A 126 1.31 -13.39 7.76
N GLY A 127 2.64 -13.36 7.64
CA GLY A 127 3.38 -13.64 6.42
C GLY A 127 3.38 -12.53 5.37
N VAL A 128 2.80 -11.36 5.67
CA VAL A 128 2.68 -10.23 4.73
C VAL A 128 4.04 -9.65 4.33
N ALA A 129 5.07 -9.74 5.17
CA ALA A 129 6.42 -9.31 4.81
C ALA A 129 7.00 -10.12 3.65
N HIS A 130 6.64 -11.41 3.57
CA HIS A 130 7.26 -12.38 2.66
C HIS A 130 6.36 -12.80 1.48
N ASP A 131 5.11 -12.35 1.46
CA ASP A 131 4.13 -12.73 0.44
C ASP A 131 3.43 -11.50 -0.14
N ALA A 132 3.80 -11.16 -1.39
CA ALA A 132 3.27 -10.00 -2.08
C ALA A 132 1.76 -10.10 -2.37
N LEU A 133 1.22 -11.30 -2.61
CA LEU A 133 -0.20 -11.49 -2.85
C LEU A 133 -1.00 -11.27 -1.56
N ARG A 134 -0.56 -11.89 -0.46
CA ARG A 134 -1.18 -11.66 0.87
C ARG A 134 -1.16 -10.18 1.24
N ARG A 135 -0.05 -9.49 1.00
CA ARG A 135 0.06 -8.05 1.25
C ARG A 135 -0.97 -7.24 0.46
N ARG A 136 -1.16 -7.56 -0.83
CA ARG A 136 -2.15 -6.85 -1.66
C ARG A 136 -3.59 -7.16 -1.24
N LEU A 137 -3.89 -8.40 -0.87
CA LEU A 137 -5.21 -8.79 -0.35
C LEU A 137 -5.52 -8.09 0.98
N LEU A 138 -4.54 -7.99 1.88
CA LEU A 138 -4.66 -7.21 3.12
C LEU A 138 -4.99 -5.74 2.82
N VAL A 139 -4.28 -5.14 1.86
CA VAL A 139 -4.52 -3.76 1.44
C VAL A 139 -5.94 -3.59 0.93
N ASP A 140 -6.38 -4.42 0.00
CA ASP A 140 -7.72 -4.30 -0.60
C ASP A 140 -8.82 -4.47 0.44
N ALA A 141 -8.71 -5.49 1.31
CA ALA A 141 -9.68 -5.73 2.37
C ALA A 141 -9.74 -4.55 3.36
N THR A 142 -8.58 -4.03 3.77
CA THR A 142 -8.52 -2.91 4.72
C THR A 142 -9.05 -1.63 4.11
N LEU A 143 -8.73 -1.33 2.86
CA LEU A 143 -9.24 -0.13 2.19
C LEU A 143 -10.75 -0.18 2.03
N ALA A 144 -11.32 -1.34 1.67
CA ALA A 144 -12.77 -1.50 1.60
C ALA A 144 -13.43 -1.20 2.95
N GLU A 145 -12.86 -1.69 4.06
CA GLU A 145 -13.33 -1.39 5.42
C GLU A 145 -13.20 0.11 5.77
N LEU A 146 -12.05 0.72 5.48
CA LEU A 146 -11.77 2.13 5.82
C LEU A 146 -12.57 3.13 4.96
N SER A 147 -12.97 2.75 3.75
CA SER A 147 -13.82 3.57 2.87
C SER A 147 -15.32 3.40 3.16
N ALA A 148 -15.73 2.30 3.80
CA ALA A 148 -17.12 2.07 4.19
C ALA A 148 -17.57 2.87 5.42
N VAL A 149 -16.61 3.40 6.21
CA VAL A 149 -16.91 4.28 7.34
C VAL A 149 -17.26 5.67 6.79
N PRO A 150 -18.47 6.22 7.04
CA PRO A 150 -18.80 7.57 6.62
C PRO A 150 -17.86 8.54 7.36
N THR A 151 -17.05 9.29 6.61
CA THR A 151 -16.32 10.42 7.17
C THR A 151 -17.37 11.42 7.68
N ALA A 152 -17.58 11.48 8.99
CA ALA A 152 -18.34 12.57 9.59
C ALA A 152 -17.62 13.87 9.21
N ARG A 153 -18.26 14.66 8.35
CA ARG A 153 -17.85 16.03 8.02
C ARG A 153 -18.40 16.98 9.06
#